data_AF-A0A2K3KCA1-F1
#
_entry.id   AF-A0A2K3KCA1-F1
#
_cell.length_a   1.000
_cell.length_b   1.000
_cell.length_c   1.000
_cell.angle_alpha   90.00
_cell.angle_beta   90.00
_cell.angle_gamma   90.00
#
_symmetry.space_group_name_H-M   'P 1'
#
loop_
_entity.id
_entity.type
_entity.pdbx_description
1 polymer ?
#
loop_
_entity_poly.entity_id
_entity_poly.type
_entity_poly.pdbx_seq_one_letter_code
_entity_poly.pdbx_strand_id
1 'polypeptide(L)'
;MHKSDGGMGFKSLPAFNLAMLGKQGWRVMSNPNILISKIYKARYFPHCDFFDSKVGHNPSFVWRSICNSKFILKAGSRWRIGSGKDIPLLNENWLYDASAVSLQQTNVLLDARLTVADIIIQDEKCWNMPLITSIFEPNCVTKILDTPLYKSVVDDMRIWRVEKMVNGAWVLLWKIKVPPRVKNLLWRICRRCIPTRVNLRSRGVNCIDTCPLCNEHEEDSHHIFFDCPSSRNVWSMCTFHPIIVAAMQNG
;
A
#
# COMPACT_ATOMS: atom_id res chain seq x y z
N MET A 1 9.50 -30.37 -5.20
CA MET A 1 8.29 -30.01 -4.43
C MET A 1 7.73 -28.72 -5.00
N HIS A 2 6.55 -28.79 -5.62
CA HIS A 2 5.97 -27.70 -6.40
C HIS A 2 5.45 -26.60 -5.46
N LYS A 3 5.39 -25.34 -5.92
CA LYS A 3 4.88 -24.19 -5.12
C LYS A 3 3.44 -24.37 -4.60
N SER A 4 2.70 -25.36 -5.10
CA SER A 4 1.36 -25.75 -4.65
C SER A 4 1.35 -26.53 -3.33
N ASP A 5 2.48 -27.11 -2.90
CA ASP A 5 2.50 -28.14 -1.85
C ASP A 5 3.05 -27.61 -0.52
N GLY A 6 2.69 -26.39 -0.13
CA GLY A 6 3.02 -25.87 1.20
C GLY A 6 4.31 -25.05 1.28
N GLY A 7 4.23 -23.76 0.94
CA GLY A 7 5.25 -22.78 1.28
C GLY A 7 5.17 -22.31 2.74
N MET A 8 6.30 -21.96 3.36
CA MET A 8 6.51 -21.53 4.76
C MET A 8 5.70 -20.33 5.30
N GLY A 9 4.68 -19.82 4.59
CA GLY A 9 3.86 -18.69 5.05
C GLY A 9 4.50 -17.31 4.81
N PHE A 10 5.62 -17.27 4.08
CA PHE A 10 6.03 -16.04 3.43
C PHE A 10 4.98 -15.73 2.35
N LYS A 11 4.31 -14.59 2.50
CA LYS A 11 3.55 -13.93 1.41
C LYS A 11 4.34 -14.10 0.11
N SER A 12 3.64 -14.40 -1.00
CA SER A 12 4.22 -14.53 -2.34
C SER A 12 5.51 -13.70 -2.51
N LEU A 13 6.68 -14.35 -2.52
CA LEU A 13 7.97 -13.70 -2.72
C LEU A 13 7.95 -12.75 -3.93
N PRO A 14 7.33 -13.12 -5.07
CA PRO A 14 7.07 -12.19 -6.15
C PRO A 14 6.33 -10.91 -5.72
N ALA A 15 5.23 -11.04 -4.96
CA ALA A 15 4.47 -9.88 -4.49
C ALA A 15 5.27 -9.01 -3.51
N PHE A 16 6.02 -9.63 -2.59
CA PHE A 16 6.89 -8.89 -1.66
C PHE A 16 8.00 -8.13 -2.40
N ASN A 17 8.69 -8.80 -3.33
CA ASN A 17 9.73 -8.18 -4.15
C ASN A 17 9.15 -7.03 -4.98
N LEU A 18 7.97 -7.22 -5.56
CA LEU A 18 7.30 -6.21 -6.36
C LEU A 18 6.88 -5.00 -5.51
N ALA A 19 6.41 -5.22 -4.27
CA ALA A 19 6.14 -4.15 -3.32
C ALA A 19 7.41 -3.39 -2.90
N MET A 20 8.54 -4.09 -2.70
CA MET A 20 9.82 -3.47 -2.40
C MET A 20 10.34 -2.63 -3.57
N LEU A 21 10.20 -3.13 -4.81
CA LEU A 21 10.54 -2.38 -6.03
C LEU A 21 9.65 -1.14 -6.18
N GLY A 22 8.34 -1.29 -5.93
CA GLY A 22 7.42 -0.17 -5.88
C GLY A 22 7.87 0.87 -4.86
N LYS A 23 8.22 0.46 -3.63
CA LYS A 23 8.75 1.37 -2.60
C LYS A 23 9.98 2.16 -3.07
N GLN A 24 10.90 1.53 -3.81
CA GLN A 24 12.05 2.25 -4.38
C GLN A 24 11.63 3.23 -5.48
N GLY A 25 10.75 2.82 -6.41
CA GLY A 25 10.20 3.71 -7.43
C GLY A 25 9.47 4.91 -6.83
N TRP A 26 8.66 4.69 -5.79
CA TRP A 26 8.00 5.73 -5.03
C TRP A 26 9.00 6.70 -4.40
N ARG A 27 10.07 6.18 -3.79
CA ARG A 27 11.12 7.02 -3.19
C ARG A 27 11.80 7.92 -4.23
N VAL A 28 12.07 7.40 -5.43
CA VAL A 28 12.66 8.15 -6.54
C VAL A 28 11.75 9.31 -6.96
N MET A 29 10.45 9.05 -7.07
CA MET A 29 9.46 10.05 -7.50
C MET A 29 9.15 11.09 -6.41
N SER A 30 8.89 10.67 -5.17
CA SER A 30 8.48 11.57 -4.09
C SER A 30 9.62 12.40 -3.50
N ASN A 31 10.88 12.05 -3.78
CA ASN A 31 12.06 12.78 -3.30
C ASN A 31 12.95 13.14 -4.49
N PRO A 32 12.62 14.15 -5.30
CA PRO A 32 13.41 14.48 -6.49
C PRO A 32 14.83 14.97 -6.16
N ASN A 33 15.04 15.50 -4.97
CA ASN A 33 16.28 16.17 -4.59
C ASN A 33 17.40 15.25 -4.06
N ILE A 34 17.09 14.00 -3.72
CA ILE A 34 18.13 13.06 -3.27
C ILE A 34 18.99 12.61 -4.44
N LEU A 35 20.27 12.32 -4.19
CA LEU A 35 21.26 11.98 -5.21
C LEU A 35 20.77 10.88 -6.16
N ILE A 36 20.21 9.80 -5.60
CA ILE A 36 19.74 8.66 -6.40
C ILE A 36 18.64 9.10 -7.38
N SER A 37 17.68 9.93 -6.95
CA SER A 37 16.61 10.42 -7.82
C SER A 37 17.14 11.31 -8.94
N LYS A 38 18.10 12.19 -8.64
CA LYS A 38 18.77 13.03 -9.65
C LYS A 38 19.51 12.19 -10.70
N ILE A 39 20.23 11.14 -10.26
CA ILE A 39 20.92 10.21 -11.16
C ILE A 39 19.91 9.45 -12.05
N TYR A 40 18.85 8.91 -11.46
CA TYR A 40 17.82 8.19 -12.22
C TYR A 40 17.09 9.09 -13.21
N LYS A 41 16.73 10.32 -12.79
CA LYS A 41 16.13 11.35 -13.65
C LYS A 41 17.03 11.65 -14.84
N ALA A 42 18.29 12.00 -14.60
CA ALA A 42 19.24 12.34 -15.66
C ALA A 42 19.48 11.18 -16.63
N ARG A 43 19.61 9.96 -16.12
CA ARG A 43 19.97 8.78 -16.95
C ARG A 43 18.80 8.18 -17.70
N TYR A 44 17.62 8.08 -17.10
CA TYR A 44 16.53 7.26 -17.64
C TYR A 44 15.28 8.04 -18.04
N PHE A 45 15.06 9.24 -17.51
CA PHE A 45 13.88 10.05 -17.82
C PHE A 45 14.15 11.56 -17.75
N PRO A 46 15.16 12.05 -18.50
CA PRO A 46 15.61 13.45 -18.36
C PRO A 46 14.52 14.46 -18.73
N HIS A 47 13.66 14.12 -19.70
CA HIS A 47 12.67 15.03 -20.28
C HIS A 47 11.21 14.62 -20.03
N CYS A 48 10.96 13.59 -19.21
CA CYS A 48 9.62 13.12 -18.92
C CYS A 48 9.44 12.74 -17.45
N ASP A 49 8.21 12.52 -17.00
CA ASP A 49 7.95 12.06 -15.64
C ASP A 49 8.33 10.57 -15.47
N PHE A 50 8.48 10.15 -14.23
CA PHE A 50 8.80 8.77 -13.87
C PHE A 50 7.82 7.76 -14.50
N PHE A 51 6.52 8.07 -14.55
CA PHE A 51 5.53 7.14 -15.12
C PHE A 51 5.64 7.00 -16.63
N ASP A 52 5.99 8.07 -17.34
CA ASP A 52 6.12 8.09 -18.81
C ASP A 52 7.45 7.50 -19.28
N SER A 53 8.39 7.32 -18.35
CA SER A 53 9.69 6.78 -18.70
C SER A 53 9.64 5.36 -19.24
N LYS A 54 10.51 5.05 -20.20
CA LYS A 54 10.60 3.71 -20.80
C LYS A 54 11.80 2.96 -20.23
N VAL A 55 11.81 1.64 -20.38
CA VAL A 55 12.96 0.80 -19.98
C VAL A 55 14.22 1.21 -20.78
N GLY A 56 14.06 1.56 -22.06
CA GLY A 56 15.17 1.94 -22.93
C GLY A 56 15.99 0.74 -23.41
N HIS A 57 17.04 1.01 -24.19
CA HIS A 57 17.84 -0.03 -24.86
C HIS A 57 18.90 -0.67 -23.94
N ASN A 58 19.55 0.12 -23.06
CA ASN A 58 20.59 -0.36 -22.14
C ASN A 58 20.27 -0.05 -20.66
N PRO A 59 19.19 -0.64 -20.10
CA PRO A 59 18.81 -0.42 -18.72
C PRO A 59 19.75 -1.15 -17.76
N SER A 60 20.03 -0.55 -16.60
CA SER A 60 20.51 -1.35 -15.47
C SER A 60 19.44 -2.37 -15.04
N PHE A 61 19.89 -3.47 -14.43
CA PHE A 61 18.98 -4.48 -13.87
C PHE A 61 17.97 -3.84 -12.90
N VAL A 62 18.45 -2.96 -12.00
CA VAL A 62 17.61 -2.25 -11.03
C VAL A 62 16.55 -1.38 -11.71
N TRP A 63 16.93 -0.63 -12.76
CA TRP A 63 15.97 0.20 -13.50
C TRP A 63 14.88 -0.65 -14.16
N ARG A 64 15.27 -1.75 -14.81
CA ARG A 64 14.32 -2.69 -15.41
C ARG A 64 13.33 -3.22 -14.36
N SER A 65 13.83 -3.60 -13.18
CA SER A 65 12.99 -4.06 -12.07
C SER A 65 12.05 -2.98 -11.53
N ILE A 66 12.52 -1.73 -11.39
CA ILE A 66 11.68 -0.61 -10.98
C ILE A 66 10.58 -0.35 -12.00
N CYS A 67 10.91 -0.35 -13.30
CA CYS A 67 9.94 -0.21 -14.38
C CYS A 67 8.84 -1.28 -14.32
N ASN A 68 9.20 -2.54 -14.03
CA ASN A 68 8.23 -3.63 -13.88
C ASN A 68 7.24 -3.41 -12.72
N SER A 69 7.55 -2.53 -11.75
CA SER A 69 6.69 -2.22 -10.60
C SER A 69 5.82 -0.98 -10.79
N LYS A 70 5.95 -0.24 -11.91
CA LYS A 70 5.26 1.04 -12.13
C LYS A 70 3.75 0.93 -12.09
N PHE A 71 3.18 -0.16 -12.58
CA PHE A 71 1.73 -0.34 -12.61
C PHE A 71 1.13 -0.32 -11.19
N ILE A 72 1.83 -0.90 -10.21
CA ILE A 72 1.42 -0.85 -8.80
C ILE A 72 1.47 0.58 -8.28
N LEU A 73 2.49 1.33 -8.66
CA LEU A 73 2.62 2.73 -8.25
C LEU A 73 1.51 3.61 -8.84
N LYS A 74 1.16 3.40 -10.12
CA LYS A 74 0.07 4.14 -10.76
C LYS A 74 -1.28 3.78 -10.14
N ALA A 75 -1.53 2.50 -9.88
CA ALA A 75 -2.76 2.02 -9.26
C ALA A 75 -2.89 2.46 -7.78
N GLY A 76 -1.82 2.39 -7.01
CA GLY A 76 -1.82 2.67 -5.57
C GLY A 76 -1.66 4.14 -5.19
N SER A 77 -1.40 5.02 -6.16
CA SER A 77 -1.29 6.46 -5.92
C SER A 77 -2.50 7.23 -6.43
N ARG A 78 -2.65 8.45 -5.92
CA ARG A 78 -3.59 9.45 -6.42
C ARG A 78 -2.97 10.84 -6.36
N TRP A 79 -3.53 11.78 -7.09
CA TRP A 79 -3.16 13.18 -6.95
C TRP A 79 -3.84 13.82 -5.74
N ARG A 80 -3.10 14.69 -5.08
CA ARG A 80 -3.63 15.73 -4.22
C ARG A 80 -3.58 17.01 -5.03
N ILE A 81 -4.76 17.57 -5.28
CA ILE A 81 -4.94 18.74 -6.13
C ILE A 81 -4.50 19.99 -5.36
N GLY A 82 -3.54 20.69 -5.94
CA GLY A 82 -3.10 22.02 -5.53
C GLY A 82 -3.62 23.06 -6.52
N SER A 83 -2.91 23.25 -7.62
CA SER A 83 -3.27 24.16 -8.71
C SER A 83 -4.14 23.51 -9.79
N GLY A 84 -3.98 22.20 -9.96
CA GLY A 84 -4.59 21.39 -11.01
C GLY A 84 -3.89 21.45 -12.36
N LYS A 85 -2.85 22.27 -12.54
CA LYS A 85 -2.20 22.53 -13.84
C LYS A 85 -1.33 21.37 -14.32
N ASP A 86 -0.73 20.64 -13.39
CA ASP A 86 0.13 19.50 -13.69
C ASP A 86 -0.64 18.18 -13.79
N ILE A 87 -1.97 18.23 -13.65
CA ILE A 87 -2.84 17.07 -13.57
C ILE A 87 -3.74 17.03 -14.81
N PRO A 88 -3.45 16.14 -15.76
CA PRO A 88 -4.37 15.84 -16.86
C PRO A 88 -5.77 15.50 -16.33
N LEU A 89 -6.78 16.06 -16.97
CA LEU A 89 -8.17 15.88 -16.56
C LEU A 89 -8.62 14.41 -16.66
N LEU A 90 -8.13 13.71 -17.68
CA LEU A 90 -8.46 12.31 -17.98
C LEU A 90 -7.27 11.38 -17.72
N ASN A 91 -7.55 10.09 -17.57
CA ASN A 91 -6.54 9.01 -17.44
C ASN A 91 -5.60 9.11 -16.23
N GLU A 92 -5.93 9.96 -15.26
CA GLU A 92 -5.21 10.14 -14.01
C GLU A 92 -6.12 9.94 -12.79
N ASN A 93 -5.52 9.46 -11.71
CA ASN A 93 -6.22 9.12 -10.48
C ASN A 93 -6.26 10.33 -9.55
N TRP A 94 -7.08 11.34 -9.83
CA TRP A 94 -7.14 12.56 -9.00
C TRP A 94 -8.40 12.70 -8.15
N LEU A 95 -9.46 11.94 -8.46
CA LEU A 95 -10.65 11.85 -7.61
C LEU A 95 -10.30 11.34 -6.20
N TYR A 96 -11.09 11.70 -5.20
CA TYR A 96 -10.85 11.31 -3.81
C TYR A 96 -10.92 9.80 -3.59
N ASP A 97 -11.90 9.13 -4.20
CA ASP A 97 -12.00 7.67 -4.25
C ASP A 97 -11.01 7.04 -5.25
N ALA A 98 -10.38 7.89 -6.06
CA ALA A 98 -9.44 7.58 -7.11
C ALA A 98 -9.97 6.54 -8.11
N SER A 99 -11.26 6.68 -8.40
CA SER A 99 -11.94 6.11 -9.55
C SER A 99 -11.58 6.87 -10.84
N ALA A 100 -11.90 6.27 -11.99
CA ALA A 100 -11.72 6.92 -13.28
C ALA A 100 -12.82 7.96 -13.53
N VAL A 101 -12.46 9.03 -14.24
CA VAL A 101 -13.39 10.07 -14.68
C VAL A 101 -14.15 9.56 -15.91
N SER A 102 -15.49 9.63 -15.88
CA SER A 102 -16.35 9.29 -17.04
C SER A 102 -16.98 10.55 -17.64
N LEU A 103 -16.86 10.68 -18.96
CA LEU A 103 -17.40 11.80 -19.73
C LEU A 103 -18.79 11.47 -20.26
N GLN A 104 -19.62 12.51 -20.46
CA GLN A 104 -20.86 12.32 -21.23
C GLN A 104 -20.54 11.91 -22.66
N GLN A 105 -21.35 11.01 -23.25
CA GLN A 105 -21.14 10.44 -24.59
C GLN A 105 -21.08 11.48 -25.72
N THR A 106 -21.56 12.69 -25.51
CA THR A 106 -21.50 13.81 -26.46
C THR A 106 -20.19 14.59 -26.43
N ASN A 107 -19.38 14.42 -25.37
CA ASN A 107 -18.16 15.21 -25.11
C ASN A 107 -16.86 14.45 -25.44
N VAL A 108 -16.91 13.43 -26.30
CA VAL A 108 -15.77 12.55 -26.63
C VAL A 108 -14.61 13.31 -27.30
N LEU A 109 -14.85 14.52 -27.83
CA LEU A 109 -13.85 15.39 -28.46
C LEU A 109 -13.17 16.38 -27.48
N LEU A 110 -13.10 16.06 -26.19
CA LEU A 110 -12.33 16.87 -25.24
C LEU A 110 -10.83 16.83 -25.59
N ASP A 111 -10.21 18.01 -25.63
CA ASP A 111 -8.79 18.16 -25.92
C ASP A 111 -7.95 17.41 -24.87
N ALA A 112 -7.00 16.60 -25.34
CA ALA A 112 -6.04 15.87 -24.50
C ALA A 112 -5.16 16.80 -23.63
N ARG A 113 -5.19 18.11 -23.89
CA ARG A 113 -4.47 19.14 -23.13
C ARG A 113 -5.22 19.68 -21.92
N LEU A 114 -6.48 19.28 -21.71
CA LEU A 114 -7.25 19.74 -20.56
C LEU A 114 -6.69 19.18 -19.24
N THR A 115 -6.68 20.04 -18.25
CA THR A 115 -6.15 19.80 -16.92
C THR A 115 -7.25 19.97 -15.87
N VAL A 116 -6.98 19.52 -14.65
CA VAL A 116 -7.91 19.73 -13.53
C VAL A 116 -8.06 21.23 -13.21
N ALA A 117 -7.07 22.06 -13.52
CA ALA A 117 -7.15 23.51 -13.34
C ALA A 117 -8.30 24.15 -14.13
N ASP A 118 -8.66 23.58 -15.29
CA ASP A 118 -9.67 24.15 -16.20
C ASP A 118 -11.10 24.02 -15.66
N ILE A 119 -11.32 23.11 -14.69
CA ILE A 119 -12.60 22.91 -14.02
C ILE A 119 -12.64 23.49 -12.60
N ILE A 120 -11.60 24.22 -12.20
CA ILE A 120 -11.48 24.91 -10.90
C ILE A 120 -11.57 26.42 -11.11
N ILE A 121 -12.37 27.09 -10.29
CA ILE A 121 -12.35 28.55 -10.17
C ILE A 121 -11.14 28.91 -9.30
N GLN A 122 -10.07 29.38 -9.93
CA GLN A 122 -8.75 29.52 -9.31
C GLN A 122 -8.72 30.52 -8.15
N ASP A 123 -9.45 31.64 -8.25
CA ASP A 123 -9.45 32.69 -7.22
C ASP A 123 -10.08 32.23 -5.91
N GLU A 124 -11.16 31.46 -5.99
CA GLU A 124 -11.90 30.96 -4.82
C GLU A 124 -11.43 29.57 -4.37
N LYS A 125 -10.72 28.87 -5.25
CA LYS A 125 -10.33 27.47 -5.14
C LYS A 125 -11.52 26.55 -4.86
N CYS A 126 -12.54 26.68 -5.71
CA CYS A 126 -13.74 25.87 -5.68
C CYS A 126 -14.00 25.26 -7.06
N TRP A 127 -14.82 24.21 -7.09
CA TRP A 127 -15.19 23.54 -8.34
C TRP A 127 -16.13 24.41 -9.19
N ASN A 128 -15.88 24.50 -10.50
CA ASN A 128 -16.79 25.15 -11.43
C ASN A 128 -18.00 24.24 -11.70
N MET A 129 -18.97 24.31 -10.79
CA MET A 129 -20.18 23.48 -10.80
C MET A 129 -20.95 23.47 -12.13
N PRO A 130 -21.26 24.63 -12.74
CA PRO A 130 -21.95 24.66 -14.04
C PRO A 130 -21.18 23.94 -15.14
N LEU A 131 -19.86 24.18 -15.22
CA LEU A 131 -18.99 23.57 -16.23
C LEU A 131 -18.91 22.05 -16.04
N ILE A 132 -18.68 21.59 -14.81
CA ILE A 132 -18.57 20.16 -14.47
C ILE A 132 -19.87 19.43 -14.82
N THR A 133 -21.02 20.00 -14.49
CA THR A 133 -22.33 19.39 -14.78
C THR A 133 -22.60 19.26 -16.28
N SER A 134 -22.06 20.17 -17.09
CA SER A 134 -22.18 20.10 -18.56
C SER A 134 -21.24 19.09 -19.23
N ILE A 135 -20.11 18.76 -18.59
CA ILE A 135 -19.06 17.93 -19.18
C ILE A 135 -19.18 16.45 -18.77
N PHE A 136 -19.45 16.18 -17.50
CA PHE A 136 -19.33 14.86 -16.89
C PHE A 136 -20.68 14.20 -16.64
N GLU A 137 -20.69 12.87 -16.56
CA GLU A 137 -21.90 12.12 -16.18
C GLU A 137 -22.31 12.42 -14.73
N PRO A 138 -23.60 12.38 -14.38
CA PRO A 138 -24.07 12.71 -13.03
C PRO A 138 -23.36 11.96 -11.89
N ASN A 139 -23.02 10.68 -12.10
CA ASN A 139 -22.27 9.87 -11.13
C ASN A 139 -20.82 10.33 -10.95
N CYS A 140 -20.22 10.91 -11.99
CA CYS A 140 -18.86 11.44 -11.93
C CYS A 140 -18.87 12.85 -11.33
N VAL A 141 -19.88 13.66 -11.64
CA VAL A 141 -20.09 15.00 -11.05
C VAL A 141 -20.07 14.93 -9.53
N THR A 142 -20.87 14.06 -8.91
CA THR A 142 -20.91 13.94 -7.44
C THR A 142 -19.53 13.64 -6.84
N LYS A 143 -18.77 12.73 -7.45
CA LYS A 143 -17.41 12.38 -7.00
C LYS A 143 -16.40 13.51 -7.17
N ILE A 144 -16.52 14.30 -8.24
CA ILE A 144 -15.66 15.48 -8.45
C ILE A 144 -15.91 16.47 -7.32
N LEU A 145 -17.18 16.74 -7.01
CA LEU A 145 -17.56 17.69 -5.96
C LEU A 145 -17.19 17.22 -4.56
N ASP A 146 -17.28 15.92 -4.30
CA ASP A 146 -16.81 15.30 -3.07
C ASP A 146 -15.27 15.30 -2.95
N THR A 147 -14.54 15.58 -4.04
CA THR A 147 -13.08 15.67 -3.99
C THR A 147 -12.65 16.99 -3.36
N PRO A 148 -12.03 16.98 -2.17
CA PRO A 148 -11.80 18.20 -1.42
C PRO A 148 -10.67 19.05 -2.03
N LEU A 149 -10.93 20.35 -2.17
CA LEU A 149 -9.93 21.37 -2.51
C LEU A 149 -9.49 22.10 -1.24
N TYR A 150 -8.23 21.91 -0.85
CA TYR A 150 -7.69 22.56 0.36
C TYR A 150 -7.00 23.87 0.00
N LYS A 151 -7.50 25.00 0.53
CA LYS A 151 -6.91 26.33 0.30
C LYS A 151 -5.41 26.40 0.62
N SER A 152 -4.96 25.67 1.65
CA SER A 152 -3.55 25.61 2.06
C SER A 152 -2.61 24.84 1.12
N VAL A 153 -3.13 24.00 0.21
CA VAL A 153 -2.30 23.15 -0.66
C VAL A 153 -2.08 23.84 -1.99
N VAL A 154 -0.93 24.47 -2.23
CA VAL A 154 -0.70 25.22 -3.47
C VAL A 154 -0.24 24.32 -4.62
N ASP A 155 0.69 23.41 -4.34
CA ASP A 155 1.32 22.58 -5.36
C ASP A 155 0.61 21.24 -5.56
N ASP A 156 0.50 20.82 -6.82
CA ASP A 156 0.03 19.50 -7.19
C ASP A 156 1.02 18.43 -6.73
N MET A 157 0.53 17.39 -6.07
CA MET A 157 1.41 16.36 -5.50
C MET A 157 0.80 14.96 -5.62
N ARG A 158 1.59 13.99 -6.07
CA ARG A 158 1.21 12.57 -5.99
C ARG A 158 1.36 12.06 -4.56
N ILE A 159 0.30 11.46 -4.05
CA ILE A 159 0.25 10.84 -2.71
C ILE A 159 -0.12 9.37 -2.82
N TRP A 160 0.41 8.56 -1.89
CA TRP A 160 -0.01 7.16 -1.80
C TRP A 160 -1.42 7.11 -1.24
N ARG A 161 -2.30 6.29 -1.82
CA ARG A 161 -3.62 6.06 -1.25
C ARG A 161 -3.42 5.43 0.12
N VAL A 162 -3.92 6.07 1.17
CA VAL A 162 -4.01 5.40 2.46
C VAL A 162 -4.99 4.25 2.24
N GLU A 163 -4.47 3.03 2.09
CA GLU A 163 -5.31 1.84 2.28
C GLU A 163 -6.01 2.09 3.61
N LYS A 164 -7.36 2.09 3.64
CA LYS A 164 -8.08 2.01 4.90
C LYS A 164 -7.40 0.87 5.64
N MET A 165 -6.60 1.18 6.68
CA MET A 165 -5.95 0.16 7.48
C MET A 165 -7.08 -0.79 7.82
N VAL A 166 -6.96 -2.05 7.41
CA VAL A 166 -8.01 -3.07 7.58
C VAL A 166 -8.67 -2.82 8.93
N ASN A 167 -9.89 -2.30 8.93
CA ASN A 167 -10.59 -1.91 10.15
C ASN A 167 -10.56 -3.16 11.04
N GLY A 168 -9.88 -3.09 12.18
CA GLY A 168 -9.63 -4.26 13.02
C GLY A 168 -8.44 -4.13 13.97
N ALA A 169 -8.27 -5.15 14.81
CA ALA A 169 -7.32 -5.27 15.92
C ALA A 169 -5.85 -4.91 15.58
N TRP A 170 -5.47 -4.87 14.31
CA TRP A 170 -4.12 -4.50 13.86
C TRP A 170 -3.72 -3.08 14.24
N VAL A 171 -4.66 -2.12 14.27
CA VAL A 171 -4.36 -0.75 14.72
C VAL A 171 -3.86 -0.75 16.17
N LEU A 172 -4.43 -1.61 17.02
CA LEU A 172 -3.98 -1.78 18.41
C LEU A 172 -2.56 -2.36 18.45
N LEU A 173 -2.30 -3.41 17.67
CA LEU A 173 -0.97 -4.06 17.59
C LEU A 173 0.13 -3.06 17.17
N TRP A 174 -0.14 -2.19 16.20
CA TRP A 174 0.84 -1.21 15.74
C TRP A 174 0.99 -0.01 16.69
N LYS A 175 0.02 0.26 17.56
CA LYS A 175 0.09 1.31 18.60
C LYS A 175 0.89 0.90 19.85
N ILE A 176 1.15 -0.40 20.06
CA ILE A 176 1.92 -0.88 21.23
C ILE A 176 3.32 -0.23 21.25
N LYS A 177 3.78 0.24 22.41
CA LYS A 177 5.13 0.79 22.60
C LYS A 177 6.17 -0.33 22.82
N VAL A 178 6.46 -1.09 21.77
CA VAL A 178 7.48 -2.16 21.76
C VAL A 178 8.39 -2.06 20.53
N PRO A 179 9.60 -2.63 20.56
CA PRO A 179 10.49 -2.65 19.40
C PRO A 179 9.81 -3.23 18.14
N PRO A 180 10.11 -2.73 16.92
CA PRO A 180 9.48 -3.19 15.68
C PRO A 180 9.56 -4.70 15.43
N ARG A 181 10.62 -5.36 15.92
CA ARG A 181 10.79 -6.82 15.81
C ARG A 181 9.71 -7.58 16.61
N VAL A 182 9.29 -7.06 17.76
CA VAL A 182 8.23 -7.63 18.59
C VAL A 182 6.87 -7.47 17.91
N LYS A 183 6.56 -6.30 17.36
CA LYS A 183 5.32 -6.10 16.57
C LYS A 183 5.22 -7.06 15.39
N ASN A 184 6.33 -7.26 14.67
CA ASN A 184 6.37 -8.22 13.57
C ASN A 184 6.16 -9.66 14.05
N LEU A 185 6.75 -10.06 15.17
CA LEU A 185 6.51 -11.37 15.76
C LEU A 185 5.04 -11.57 16.14
N LEU A 186 4.45 -10.62 16.88
CA LEU A 186 3.03 -10.66 17.25
C LEU A 186 2.12 -10.73 16.03
N TRP A 187 2.42 -9.94 14.99
CA TRP A 187 1.68 -10.00 13.73
C TRP A 187 1.78 -11.39 13.07
N ARG A 188 2.96 -12.02 13.09
CA ARG A 188 3.15 -13.38 12.56
C ARG A 188 2.39 -14.44 13.38
N ILE A 189 2.36 -14.31 14.71
CA ILE A 189 1.59 -15.19 15.61
C ILE A 189 0.09 -15.08 15.28
N CYS A 190 -0.47 -13.87 15.28
CA CYS A 190 -1.90 -13.64 14.99
C CYS A 190 -2.29 -14.11 13.59
N ARG A 191 -1.38 -14.06 12.61
CA ARG A 191 -1.62 -14.58 11.25
C ARG A 191 -1.40 -16.09 11.12
N ARG A 192 -1.09 -16.81 12.21
CA ARG A 192 -0.71 -18.24 12.21
C ARG A 192 0.36 -18.55 11.15
N CYS A 193 1.30 -17.63 10.95
CA CYS A 193 2.34 -17.71 9.93
C CYS A 193 3.70 -18.15 10.50
N ILE A 194 3.71 -18.68 11.72
CA ILE A 194 4.90 -19.24 12.35
C ILE A 194 4.97 -20.73 12.03
N PRO A 195 6.16 -21.28 11.74
CA PRO A 195 6.35 -22.70 11.44
C PRO A 195 6.22 -23.55 12.70
N THR A 196 5.05 -23.54 13.34
CA THR A 196 4.77 -24.45 14.45
C THR A 196 4.55 -25.86 13.92
N ARG A 197 4.73 -26.91 14.73
CA ARG A 197 4.58 -28.30 14.26
C ARG A 197 3.20 -28.59 13.67
N VAL A 198 2.13 -28.03 14.24
CA VAL A 198 0.77 -28.11 13.67
C VAL A 198 0.70 -27.45 12.28
N ASN A 199 1.33 -26.28 12.11
CA ASN A 199 1.38 -25.58 10.82
C ASN A 199 2.27 -26.26 9.79
N LEU A 200 3.33 -26.96 10.23
CA LEU A 200 4.19 -27.75 9.36
C LEU A 200 3.49 -29.02 8.90
N ARG A 201 2.82 -29.73 9.81
CA ARG A 201 2.05 -30.94 9.50
C ARG A 201 0.88 -30.66 8.56
N SER A 202 0.12 -29.59 8.78
CA SER A 202 -0.96 -29.17 7.87
C SER A 202 -0.47 -28.83 6.45
N ARG A 203 0.84 -28.65 6.28
CA ARG A 203 1.51 -28.40 4.99
C ARG A 203 2.29 -29.61 4.47
N GLY A 204 2.04 -30.80 4.99
CA GLY A 204 2.62 -32.05 4.50
C GLY A 204 4.04 -32.34 4.98
N VAL A 205 4.58 -31.57 5.94
CA VAL A 205 5.83 -31.92 6.60
C VAL A 205 5.58 -33.02 7.63
N ASN A 206 6.26 -34.15 7.49
CA ASN A 206 6.14 -35.24 8.45
C ASN A 206 6.90 -34.89 9.75
N CYS A 207 6.17 -34.45 10.77
CA CYS A 207 6.72 -34.17 12.09
C CYS A 207 5.70 -34.50 13.19
N ILE A 208 6.22 -34.80 14.38
CA ILE A 208 5.43 -34.87 15.61
C ILE A 208 4.82 -33.48 15.84
N ASP A 209 3.59 -33.43 16.34
CA ASP A 209 2.79 -32.24 16.60
C ASP A 209 2.85 -31.81 18.06
N THR A 210 3.31 -32.66 18.97
CA THR A 210 3.45 -32.31 20.39
C THR A 210 4.39 -31.13 20.61
N CYS A 211 4.09 -30.30 21.59
CA CYS A 211 4.86 -29.14 22.00
C CYS A 211 6.22 -29.56 22.55
N PRO A 212 7.35 -29.04 22.04
CA PRO A 212 8.68 -29.42 22.50
C PRO A 212 9.00 -28.93 23.91
N LEU A 213 8.19 -28.02 24.46
CA LEU A 213 8.42 -27.41 25.77
C LEU A 213 7.69 -28.15 26.90
N CYS A 214 6.45 -28.60 26.67
CA CYS A 214 5.67 -29.30 27.69
C CYS A 214 5.42 -30.78 27.36
N ASN A 215 5.58 -31.21 26.10
CA ASN A 215 5.29 -32.56 25.60
C ASN A 215 3.85 -33.06 25.81
N GLU A 216 2.93 -32.22 26.27
CA GLU A 216 1.56 -32.62 26.65
C GLU A 216 0.48 -32.22 25.63
N HIS A 217 0.70 -31.12 24.91
CA HIS A 217 -0.30 -30.53 24.00
C HIS A 217 0.29 -30.37 22.59
N GLU A 218 -0.55 -30.14 21.58
CA GLU A 218 -0.09 -29.80 20.24
C GLU A 218 0.63 -28.43 20.20
N GLU A 219 1.70 -28.34 19.42
CA GLU A 219 2.45 -27.10 19.15
C GLU A 219 1.74 -26.27 18.08
N ASP A 220 0.65 -25.63 18.48
CA ASP A 220 0.07 -24.54 17.71
C ASP A 220 0.65 -23.18 18.16
N SER A 221 0.35 -22.12 17.39
CA SER A 221 0.85 -20.77 17.68
C SER A 221 0.26 -20.15 18.95
N HIS A 222 -0.88 -20.64 19.44
CA HIS A 222 -1.47 -20.14 20.68
C HIS A 222 -0.83 -20.82 21.89
N HIS A 223 -0.73 -22.14 21.86
CA HIS A 223 -0.13 -22.95 22.90
C HIS A 223 1.33 -22.58 23.14
N ILE A 224 2.18 -22.62 22.10
CA ILE A 224 3.62 -22.40 22.27
C ILE A 224 3.92 -20.99 22.79
N PHE A 225 3.11 -19.98 22.43
CA PHE A 225 3.35 -18.61 22.86
C PHE A 225 2.57 -18.22 24.11
N PHE A 226 1.42 -18.81 24.46
CA PHE A 226 0.57 -18.29 25.55
C PHE A 226 0.12 -19.33 26.56
N ASP A 227 -0.25 -20.55 26.15
CA ASP A 227 -0.76 -21.55 27.10
C ASP A 227 0.30 -22.46 27.69
N CYS A 228 1.41 -22.66 26.97
CA CYS A 228 2.48 -23.53 27.44
C CYS A 228 2.98 -23.03 28.82
N PRO A 229 3.09 -23.92 29.83
CA PRO A 229 3.57 -23.55 31.16
C PRO A 229 4.89 -22.77 31.13
N SER A 230 5.83 -23.20 30.26
CA SER A 230 7.10 -22.53 30.04
C SER A 230 6.93 -21.10 29.52
N SER A 231 5.97 -20.87 28.63
CA SER A 231 5.70 -19.55 28.06
C SER A 231 4.93 -18.65 29.01
N ARG A 232 3.99 -19.18 29.80
CA ARG A 232 3.30 -18.43 30.87
C ARG A 232 4.28 -17.86 31.88
N ASN A 233 5.32 -18.62 32.23
CA ASN A 233 6.39 -18.16 33.12
C ASN A 233 7.21 -17.00 32.52
N VAL A 234 7.37 -16.96 31.20
CA VAL A 234 8.06 -15.83 30.52
C VAL A 234 7.15 -14.60 30.47
N TRP A 235 5.86 -14.78 30.22
CA TRP A 235 4.90 -13.67 30.13
C TRP A 235 4.52 -13.05 31.46
N SER A 236 4.54 -13.81 32.56
CA SER A 236 4.33 -13.26 33.90
C SER A 236 5.38 -12.23 34.30
N MET A 237 6.54 -12.23 33.61
CA MET A 237 7.60 -11.24 33.77
C MET A 237 7.46 -10.02 32.84
N CYS A 238 6.46 -9.99 31.95
CA CYS A 238 6.26 -8.94 30.94
C CYS A 238 5.00 -8.08 31.21
N THR A 239 5.15 -6.75 31.17
CA THR A 239 4.08 -5.80 31.53
C THR A 239 2.95 -5.62 30.50
N PHE A 240 3.10 -6.18 29.30
CA PHE A 240 2.17 -5.97 28.17
C PHE A 240 1.36 -7.22 27.77
N HIS A 241 1.39 -8.28 28.59
CA HIS A 241 0.63 -9.52 28.36
C HIS A 241 -0.90 -9.32 28.19
N PRO A 242 -1.60 -8.48 28.99
CA PRO A 242 -3.05 -8.29 28.83
C PRO A 242 -3.45 -7.67 27.48
N ILE A 243 -2.59 -6.81 26.92
CA ILE A 243 -2.83 -6.16 25.62
C ILE A 243 -2.77 -7.19 24.48
N ILE A 244 -1.89 -8.19 24.60
CA ILE A 244 -1.73 -9.23 23.59
C ILE A 244 -2.92 -10.19 23.60
N VAL A 245 -3.38 -10.62 24.78
CA VAL A 245 -4.57 -11.49 24.90
C VAL A 245 -5.82 -10.81 24.31
N ALA A 246 -6.04 -9.53 24.60
CA ALA A 246 -7.15 -8.76 24.04
C ALA A 246 -7.08 -8.60 22.51
N ALA A 247 -5.87 -8.46 21.94
CA ALA A 247 -5.67 -8.35 20.49
C ALA A 247 -5.91 -9.68 19.76
N MET A 248 -5.75 -10.83 20.43
CA MET A 248 -5.95 -12.15 19.85
C MET A 248 -7.40 -12.64 19.89
N GLN A 249 -8.20 -12.17 20.85
CA GLN A 249 -9.63 -12.51 20.95
C GLN A 249 -10.50 -11.77 19.93
N ASN A 250 -10.00 -10.66 19.36
CA ASN A 250 -10.74 -9.78 18.44
C ASN A 250 -10.15 -9.75 17.01
N GLY A 251 -9.26 -10.69 16.67
CA GLY A 251 -8.46 -10.70 15.43
C GLY A 251 -8.73 -11.89 14.52
#